data_AF-A0A7Y0DA27-F1
#
_entry.id   AF-A0A7Y0DA27-F1
#
_cell.length_a   1.000
_cell.length_b   1.000
_cell.length_c   1.000
_cell.angle_alpha   90.00
_cell.angle_beta   90.00
_cell.angle_gamma   90.00
#
_symmetry.space_group_name_H-M   'P 1'
#
loop_
_entity.id
_entity.type
_entity.pdbx_description
1 polymer ?
#
loop_
_entity_poly.entity_id
_entity_poly.type
_entity_poly.pdbx_seq_one_letter_code
_entity_poly.pdbx_strand_id
1 'polypeptide(L)'
;MRQTRTLALLTVAVVAALGACGGGSTPGPAVSVPPVTVAPSVDPAKQAAPAPVVPARWPLTGVAAADVVVRPALAVKIENPAEVRPQTGLDQADTVWEEVVEGGITRFVAIFNSQVPAEVGPIRSVRPMDPAIVSPMHGIIAFSGGQPTFVAALTAAGVQTISQDAGAPGFARSQVRPAPHNVFGTPTTFWNQANDSHKASPPEQFHFARTAAQATAVVSGTAATALTLQLSGGSHPGWSWNAADSTWLRSESGTPSTAASGARLAATNVIALRVSLVDSGTVDPAGNPVPETKLVGSGDALVATGGKSIAATWTKTATDSPLTLAAADGTDIKLAAGTTWIELVPNGSGSMSAS
;
A
#
# COMPACT_ATOMS: atom_id res chain seq x y z
N MET A 1 25.68 42.68 -40.57
CA MET A 1 27.04 42.65 -39.99
C MET A 1 27.51 41.20 -39.94
N ARG A 2 28.44 40.84 -40.83
CA ARG A 2 29.12 39.54 -40.92
C ARG A 2 30.37 39.59 -40.05
N GLN A 3 30.73 38.53 -39.33
CA GLN A 3 32.14 38.15 -39.17
C GLN A 3 32.30 36.62 -39.10
N THR A 4 33.04 36.13 -40.09
CA THR A 4 33.69 34.83 -40.28
C THR A 4 35.10 34.83 -39.66
N ARG A 5 35.65 33.64 -39.35
CA ARG A 5 37.08 33.25 -39.23
C ARG A 5 37.09 31.76 -38.80
N THR A 6 37.51 30.71 -39.53
CA THR A 6 38.61 30.33 -40.45
C THR A 6 39.93 29.88 -39.76
N LEU A 7 40.20 28.57 -39.90
CA LEU A 7 41.47 27.78 -39.96
C LEU A 7 42.54 27.79 -38.85
N ALA A 8 43.07 26.60 -38.47
CA ALA A 8 44.31 26.00 -39.04
C ALA A 8 44.79 24.71 -38.30
N LEU A 9 45.33 23.75 -39.07
CA LEU A 9 46.09 22.54 -38.65
C LEU A 9 47.48 22.86 -38.09
N LEU A 10 48.11 21.96 -37.32
CA LEU A 10 49.53 21.57 -37.51
C LEU A 10 49.97 20.33 -36.69
N THR A 11 50.53 19.35 -37.40
CA THR A 11 51.33 18.19 -36.95
C THR A 11 52.80 18.56 -36.81
N VAL A 12 53.53 18.05 -35.81
CA VAL A 12 55.01 17.95 -35.85
C VAL A 12 55.49 16.73 -35.06
N ALA A 13 56.29 15.90 -35.74
CA ALA A 13 57.14 14.85 -35.21
C ALA A 13 58.58 15.38 -35.02
N VAL A 14 59.33 14.88 -34.02
CA VAL A 14 60.78 15.13 -33.89
C VAL A 14 61.52 13.85 -33.49
N VAL A 15 62.63 13.62 -34.20
CA VAL A 15 63.57 12.49 -34.20
C VAL A 15 64.93 12.98 -33.66
N ALA A 16 65.81 12.02 -33.32
CA ALA A 16 67.28 12.08 -33.17
C ALA A 16 67.79 12.34 -31.73
N ALA A 17 68.95 11.81 -31.27
CA ALA A 17 70.19 11.36 -31.93
C ALA A 17 71.00 10.47 -30.92
N LEU A 18 71.58 9.34 -31.33
CA LEU A 18 73.00 9.06 -31.69
C LEU A 18 74.08 9.02 -30.58
N GLY A 19 74.73 7.84 -30.48
CA GLY A 19 76.20 7.67 -30.33
C GLY A 19 76.70 7.16 -28.97
N ALA A 20 77.77 6.37 -28.83
CA ALA A 20 78.75 5.78 -29.76
C ALA A 20 79.66 4.78 -28.99
N CYS A 21 80.50 4.04 -29.73
CA CYS A 21 81.72 3.31 -29.32
C CYS A 21 81.53 2.01 -28.49
N GLY A 22 82.21 0.88 -28.70
CA GLY A 22 83.31 0.50 -29.59
C GLY A 22 84.05 -0.70 -28.97
N GLY A 23 84.49 -1.67 -29.77
CA GLY A 23 85.66 -2.52 -29.46
C GLY A 23 85.44 -3.90 -28.80
N GLY A 24 85.41 -4.94 -29.64
CA GLY A 24 86.22 -6.18 -29.53
C GLY A 24 85.95 -7.19 -28.40
N SER A 25 85.54 -8.42 -28.78
CA SER A 25 86.08 -9.73 -28.35
C SER A 25 85.16 -10.88 -28.80
N THR A 26 85.64 -11.79 -29.64
CA THR A 26 84.97 -13.07 -29.96
C THR A 26 85.13 -14.04 -28.78
N PRO A 27 84.08 -14.78 -28.36
CA PRO A 27 84.11 -16.23 -28.63
C PRO A 27 82.75 -16.98 -28.72
N GLY A 28 82.73 -18.04 -29.53
CA GLY A 28 81.90 -19.26 -29.34
C GLY A 28 80.60 -19.36 -30.16
N PRO A 29 80.35 -20.49 -30.87
CA PRO A 29 79.04 -20.72 -31.50
C PRO A 29 77.99 -20.95 -30.40
N ALA A 30 77.09 -19.98 -30.26
CA ALA A 30 75.93 -20.08 -29.38
C ALA A 30 74.92 -21.10 -29.95
N VAL A 31 74.51 -22.04 -29.11
CA VAL A 31 73.41 -22.98 -29.39
C VAL A 31 72.13 -22.18 -29.57
N SER A 32 71.48 -22.26 -30.74
CA SER A 32 70.21 -21.59 -31.00
C SER A 32 69.07 -22.32 -30.26
N VAL A 33 68.58 -21.74 -29.18
CA VAL A 33 67.31 -22.15 -28.58
C VAL A 33 66.18 -21.49 -29.39
N PRO A 34 65.15 -22.23 -29.85
CA PRO A 34 64.05 -21.63 -30.60
C PRO A 34 63.29 -20.62 -29.72
N PRO A 35 62.83 -19.49 -30.29
CA PRO A 35 62.09 -18.48 -29.54
C PRO A 35 60.74 -19.05 -29.09
N VAL A 36 60.49 -19.02 -27.79
CA VAL A 36 59.19 -19.38 -27.21
C VAL A 36 58.30 -18.14 -27.27
N THR A 37 57.34 -18.13 -28.19
CA THR A 37 56.35 -17.06 -28.28
C THR A 37 55.35 -17.23 -27.15
N VAL A 38 55.41 -16.37 -26.13
CA VAL A 38 54.40 -16.31 -25.07
C VAL A 38 53.21 -15.51 -25.60
N ALA A 39 52.07 -16.16 -25.79
CA ALA A 39 50.85 -15.46 -26.16
C ALA A 39 50.40 -14.56 -24.99
N PRO A 40 49.91 -13.33 -25.25
CA PRO A 40 49.38 -12.49 -24.18
C PRO A 40 48.15 -13.17 -23.57
N SER A 41 48.26 -13.57 -22.30
CA SER A 41 47.12 -14.03 -21.52
C SER A 41 46.35 -12.81 -21.05
N VAL A 42 45.26 -12.48 -21.76
CA VAL A 42 44.27 -11.53 -21.26
C VAL A 42 43.40 -12.28 -20.28
N ASP A 43 43.69 -12.13 -18.98
CA ASP A 43 42.80 -12.61 -17.94
C ASP A 43 41.56 -11.69 -17.95
N PRO A 44 40.36 -12.18 -18.32
CA PRO A 44 39.18 -11.33 -18.31
C PRO A 44 38.88 -11.03 -16.85
N ALA A 45 39.20 -9.82 -16.38
CA ALA A 45 38.70 -9.29 -15.13
C ALA A 45 37.18 -9.11 -15.25
N LYS A 46 36.45 -10.22 -15.13
CA LYS A 46 35.00 -10.28 -15.11
C LYS A 46 34.58 -9.84 -13.72
N GLN A 47 34.69 -8.54 -13.46
CA GLN A 47 34.12 -7.94 -12.27
C GLN A 47 32.64 -8.34 -12.24
N ALA A 48 32.22 -8.98 -11.15
CA ALA A 48 30.82 -9.36 -10.98
C ALA A 48 29.97 -8.10 -11.20
N ALA A 49 28.92 -8.23 -12.02
CA ALA A 49 27.97 -7.14 -12.20
C ALA A 49 27.52 -6.67 -10.80
N PRO A 50 27.47 -5.34 -10.54
CA PRO A 50 26.96 -4.83 -9.28
C PRO A 50 25.62 -5.49 -8.97
N ALA A 51 25.46 -6.02 -7.76
CA ALA A 51 24.18 -6.59 -7.36
C ALA A 51 23.08 -5.54 -7.60
N PRO A 52 21.98 -5.88 -8.28
CA PRO A 52 20.90 -4.93 -8.51
C PRO A 52 20.43 -4.38 -7.16
N VAL A 53 20.51 -3.06 -6.96
CA VAL A 53 19.93 -2.40 -5.80
C VAL A 53 18.42 -2.49 -5.99
N VAL A 54 17.76 -3.42 -5.28
CA VAL A 54 16.30 -3.48 -5.23
C VAL A 54 15.85 -2.32 -4.35
N PRO A 55 15.08 -1.34 -4.88
CA PRO A 55 14.61 -0.22 -4.07
C PRO A 55 13.80 -0.72 -2.89
N ALA A 56 13.94 -0.07 -1.74
CA ALA A 56 13.06 -0.31 -0.60
C ALA A 56 11.61 -0.01 -1.00
N ARG A 57 10.66 -0.70 -0.39
CA ARG A 57 9.23 -0.56 -0.69
C ARG A 57 8.45 -0.30 0.58
N TRP A 58 7.43 0.53 0.48
CA TRP A 58 6.46 0.72 1.55
C TRP A 58 5.71 -0.59 1.79
N PRO A 59 5.64 -1.10 3.03
CA PRO A 59 5.08 -2.44 3.31
C PRO A 59 3.59 -2.55 2.99
N LEU A 60 2.83 -1.46 3.10
CA LEU A 60 1.37 -1.50 2.89
C LEU A 60 0.94 -1.23 1.45
N THR A 61 1.84 -0.71 0.60
CA THR A 61 1.51 -0.36 -0.80
C THR A 61 2.41 -1.04 -1.81
N GLY A 62 3.55 -1.60 -1.40
CA GLY A 62 4.57 -2.14 -2.31
C GLY A 62 5.24 -1.08 -3.19
N VAL A 63 4.92 0.21 -3.03
CA VAL A 63 5.48 1.30 -3.84
C VAL A 63 6.95 1.48 -3.48
N ALA A 64 7.80 1.48 -4.51
CA ALA A 64 9.23 1.71 -4.36
C ALA A 64 9.51 3.16 -3.93
N ALA A 65 10.41 3.33 -2.96
CA ALA A 65 10.88 4.62 -2.51
C ALA A 65 12.40 4.58 -2.27
N ALA A 66 13.07 5.71 -2.46
CA ALA A 66 14.48 5.84 -2.13
C ALA A 66 14.70 5.67 -0.61
N ASP A 67 13.82 6.30 0.17
CA ASP A 67 13.83 6.25 1.63
C ASP A 67 12.47 5.78 2.14
N VAL A 68 12.42 4.59 2.74
CA VAL A 68 11.26 4.11 3.50
C VAL A 68 11.51 4.43 4.96
N VAL A 69 10.72 5.34 5.50
CA VAL A 69 10.83 5.75 6.91
C VAL A 69 10.28 4.63 7.80
N VAL A 70 11.03 4.26 8.83
CA VAL A 70 10.54 3.34 9.86
C VAL A 70 9.44 4.02 10.66
N ARG A 71 8.22 3.51 10.55
CA ARG A 71 7.03 4.04 11.23
C ARG A 71 5.98 2.95 11.35
N PRO A 72 5.23 2.86 12.46
CA PRO A 72 4.14 1.90 12.54
C PRO A 72 2.98 2.26 11.62
N ALA A 73 2.16 1.25 11.33
CA ALA A 73 0.84 1.48 10.76
C ALA A 73 -0.01 2.28 11.76
N LEU A 74 -0.67 3.33 11.28
CA LEU A 74 -1.72 4.04 12.00
C LEU A 74 -3.06 3.74 11.33
N ALA A 75 -3.91 3.00 12.03
CA ALA A 75 -5.31 2.85 11.66
C ALA A 75 -6.13 3.98 12.29
N VAL A 76 -7.07 4.54 11.54
CA VAL A 76 -8.01 5.56 12.02
C VAL A 76 -9.41 5.15 11.65
N LYS A 77 -10.29 5.11 12.67
CA LYS A 77 -11.70 4.77 12.46
C LYS A 77 -12.46 6.00 11.97
N ILE A 78 -12.93 5.99 10.73
CA ILE A 78 -13.57 7.14 10.08
C ILE A 78 -15.02 6.80 9.73
N GLU A 79 -15.96 7.72 9.95
CA GLU A 79 -17.36 7.48 9.59
C GLU A 79 -17.70 7.75 8.12
N ASN A 80 -18.74 7.08 7.63
CA ASN A 80 -19.19 7.19 6.25
C ASN A 80 -20.72 7.42 6.05
N PRO A 81 -21.52 8.03 6.96
CA PRO A 81 -22.87 8.45 6.59
C PRO A 81 -22.84 9.57 5.54
N ALA A 82 -23.93 9.75 4.79
CA ALA A 82 -23.98 10.71 3.69
C ALA A 82 -23.69 12.16 4.13
N GLU A 83 -24.17 12.55 5.32
CA GLU A 83 -24.02 13.90 5.87
C GLU A 83 -22.60 14.34 6.22
N VAL A 84 -21.67 13.39 6.36
CA VAL A 84 -20.27 13.71 6.69
C VAL A 84 -19.37 13.78 5.46
N ARG A 85 -19.82 13.25 4.32
CA ARG A 85 -19.03 13.24 3.10
C ARG A 85 -18.90 14.68 2.57
N PRO A 86 -17.71 15.09 2.09
CA PRO A 86 -16.48 14.32 1.97
C PRO A 86 -15.68 14.22 3.29
N GLN A 87 -14.97 13.11 3.48
CA GLN A 87 -14.02 12.88 4.58
C GLN A 87 -12.69 13.59 4.34
N THR A 88 -11.92 13.81 5.41
CA THR A 88 -10.57 14.40 5.36
C THR A 88 -9.50 13.31 5.48
N GLY A 89 -8.50 13.36 4.61
CA GLY A 89 -7.30 12.51 4.66
C GLY A 89 -7.42 11.12 4.02
N LEU A 90 -8.60 10.69 3.57
CA LEU A 90 -8.79 9.37 2.94
C LEU A 90 -7.99 9.20 1.64
N ASP A 91 -7.73 10.29 0.92
CA ASP A 91 -6.91 10.34 -0.31
C ASP A 91 -5.43 10.02 -0.08
N GLN A 92 -4.99 9.98 1.19
CA GLN A 92 -3.61 9.69 1.57
C GLN A 92 -3.45 8.35 2.31
N ALA A 93 -4.52 7.56 2.41
CA ALA A 93 -4.45 6.24 3.02
C ALA A 93 -3.73 5.24 2.11
N ASP A 94 -2.96 4.34 2.70
CA ASP A 94 -2.33 3.22 1.99
C ASP A 94 -3.34 2.11 1.73
N THR A 95 -4.13 1.81 2.77
CA THR A 95 -5.15 0.78 2.76
C THR A 95 -6.42 1.31 3.43
N VAL A 96 -7.58 1.06 2.83
CA VAL A 96 -8.88 1.43 3.42
C VAL A 96 -9.79 0.23 3.45
N TRP A 97 -10.30 -0.12 4.63
CA TRP A 97 -11.33 -1.15 4.78
C TRP A 97 -12.68 -0.49 4.98
N GLU A 98 -13.69 -0.86 4.20
CA GLU A 98 -15.08 -0.45 4.40
C GLU A 98 -15.89 -1.60 5.00
N GLU A 99 -16.55 -1.34 6.12
CA GLU A 99 -17.35 -2.32 6.84
C GLU A 99 -18.74 -1.79 7.16
N VAL A 100 -19.73 -2.69 7.15
CA VAL A 100 -21.09 -2.39 7.63
C VAL A 100 -21.09 -2.31 9.15
N VAL A 101 -21.72 -1.26 9.66
CA VAL A 101 -21.90 -1.03 11.10
C VAL A 101 -23.40 -0.89 11.41
N GLU A 102 -23.75 -0.23 12.52
CA GLU A 102 -25.14 -0.05 12.93
C GLU A 102 -26.01 0.67 11.90
N GLY A 103 -27.30 0.36 11.89
CA GLY A 103 -28.29 1.02 11.03
C GLY A 103 -28.05 0.80 9.54
N GLY A 104 -27.15 -0.12 9.16
CA GLY A 104 -26.80 -0.41 7.77
C GLY A 104 -25.94 0.66 7.11
N ILE A 105 -25.42 1.65 7.83
CA ILE A 105 -24.36 2.53 7.27
C ILE A 105 -23.02 1.80 7.31
N THR A 106 -22.00 2.38 6.68
CA THR A 106 -20.63 1.87 6.75
C THR A 106 -19.69 2.81 7.51
N ARG A 107 -18.53 2.29 7.90
CA ARG A 107 -17.39 3.06 8.38
C ARG A 107 -16.12 2.54 7.71
N PHE A 108 -15.11 3.41 7.68
CA PHE A 108 -13.79 3.08 7.19
C PHE A 108 -12.82 2.80 8.33
N VAL A 109 -11.93 1.84 8.12
CA VAL A 109 -10.64 1.77 8.80
C VAL A 109 -9.58 2.20 7.79
N ALA A 110 -9.16 3.47 7.88
CA ALA A 110 -8.12 4.02 7.01
C ALA A 110 -6.75 3.82 7.66
N ILE A 111 -5.83 3.20 6.94
CA ILE A 111 -4.52 2.82 7.43
C ILE A 111 -3.46 3.64 6.70
N PHE A 112 -2.59 4.27 7.49
CA PHE A 112 -1.52 5.13 7.01
C PHE A 112 -0.17 4.57 7.45
N ASN A 113 0.79 4.54 6.52
CA ASN A 113 2.19 4.25 6.77
C ASN A 113 3.12 5.08 5.86
N SER A 114 2.83 5.12 4.56
CA SER A 114 3.67 5.79 3.57
C SER A 114 3.48 7.32 3.54
N GLN A 115 2.25 7.78 3.74
CA GLN A 115 1.89 9.20 3.73
C GLN A 115 1.55 9.71 5.14
N VAL A 116 1.58 11.02 5.32
CA VAL A 116 1.32 11.71 6.60
C VAL A 116 0.27 12.80 6.34
N PRO A 117 -1.03 12.51 6.52
CA PRO A 117 -2.04 13.54 6.43
C PRO A 117 -1.86 14.57 7.54
N ALA A 118 -2.14 15.84 7.24
CA ALA A 118 -2.17 16.90 8.26
C ALA A 118 -3.35 16.72 9.22
N GLU A 119 -4.49 16.24 8.70
CA GLU A 119 -5.72 15.99 9.45
C GLU A 119 -6.44 14.78 8.87
N VAL A 120 -7.20 14.07 9.71
CA VAL A 120 -8.03 12.92 9.32
C VAL A 120 -9.36 12.92 10.07
N GLY A 121 -10.44 12.54 9.40
CA GLY A 121 -11.75 12.38 10.03
C GLY A 121 -12.96 12.57 9.09
N PRO A 122 -14.18 12.61 9.64
CA PRO A 122 -14.47 12.56 11.08
C PRO A 122 -14.20 11.19 11.70
N ILE A 123 -13.58 11.18 12.89
CA ILE A 123 -13.19 9.99 13.63
C ILE A 123 -14.38 9.46 14.44
N ARG A 124 -14.59 8.15 14.39
CA ARG A 124 -15.70 7.47 15.05
C ARG A 124 -15.29 6.17 15.73
N SER A 125 -16.31 5.44 16.14
CA SER A 125 -16.23 4.42 17.17
C SER A 125 -15.81 3.06 16.62
N VAL A 126 -15.00 2.36 17.42
CA VAL A 126 -14.53 1.00 17.08
C VAL A 126 -15.61 -0.07 17.24
N ARG A 127 -15.49 -1.14 16.47
CA ARG A 127 -16.46 -2.22 16.27
C ARG A 127 -15.81 -3.59 16.46
N PRO A 128 -16.59 -4.66 16.70
CA PRO A 128 -16.05 -5.96 17.10
C PRO A 128 -15.11 -6.63 16.07
N MET A 129 -15.22 -6.27 14.80
CA MET A 129 -14.36 -6.77 13.71
C MET A 129 -13.04 -6.00 13.55
N ASP A 130 -12.92 -4.78 14.11
CA ASP A 130 -11.71 -3.96 13.99
C ASP A 130 -10.43 -4.69 14.44
N PRO A 131 -10.40 -5.46 15.54
CA PRO A 131 -9.21 -6.23 15.92
C PRO A 131 -8.69 -7.14 14.81
N ALA A 132 -9.57 -7.80 14.06
CA ALA A 132 -9.19 -8.69 12.97
C ALA A 132 -8.66 -7.92 11.75
N ILE A 133 -9.01 -6.64 11.60
CA ILE A 133 -8.48 -5.75 10.56
C ILE A 133 -7.09 -5.26 10.95
N VAL A 134 -6.92 -4.78 12.19
CA VAL A 134 -5.73 -3.98 12.55
C VAL A 134 -4.61 -4.74 13.24
N SER A 135 -4.89 -5.85 13.92
CA SER A 135 -3.87 -6.61 14.65
C SER A 135 -2.74 -7.19 13.80
N PRO A 136 -2.94 -7.63 12.52
CA PRO A 136 -1.82 -8.15 11.73
C PRO A 136 -0.70 -7.15 11.44
N MET A 137 -0.95 -5.86 11.67
CA MET A 137 0.05 -4.81 11.47
C MET A 137 0.82 -4.47 12.75
N HIS A 138 0.37 -4.96 13.92
CA HIS A 138 0.93 -4.60 15.24
C HIS A 138 1.13 -3.09 15.42
N GLY A 139 0.22 -2.30 14.85
CA GLY A 139 0.29 -0.84 14.82
C GLY A 139 -0.50 -0.15 15.93
N ILE A 140 -0.82 1.11 15.69
CA ILE A 140 -1.68 1.94 16.54
C ILE A 140 -3.05 2.14 15.88
N ILE A 141 -4.12 2.22 16.68
CA ILE A 141 -5.46 2.59 16.20
C ILE A 141 -6.01 3.81 16.94
N ALA A 142 -6.43 4.84 16.20
CA ALA A 142 -7.06 6.05 16.71
C ALA A 142 -8.58 6.05 16.46
N PHE A 143 -9.36 6.35 17.51
CA PHE A 143 -10.82 6.33 17.45
C PHE A 143 -11.50 7.24 18.48
N SER A 144 -12.80 7.46 18.32
CA SER A 144 -13.66 8.22 19.24
C SER A 144 -14.97 7.45 19.48
N GLY A 145 -15.20 7.01 20.70
CA GLY A 145 -16.26 6.07 21.06
C GLY A 145 -15.91 4.61 20.80
N GLY A 146 -16.74 3.73 21.34
CA GLY A 146 -16.61 2.29 21.22
C GLY A 146 -17.13 1.64 22.49
N GLN A 147 -17.82 0.51 22.39
CA GLN A 147 -18.22 -0.21 23.59
C GLN A 147 -16.98 -0.73 24.32
N PRO A 148 -16.93 -0.72 25.67
CA PRO A 148 -15.76 -1.14 26.43
C PRO A 148 -15.22 -2.52 26.04
N THR A 149 -16.11 -3.46 25.70
CA THR A 149 -15.74 -4.81 25.26
C THR A 149 -14.95 -4.81 23.94
N PHE A 150 -15.29 -3.94 22.98
CA PHE A 150 -14.57 -3.83 21.71
C PHE A 150 -13.21 -3.15 21.88
N VAL A 151 -13.13 -2.15 22.76
CA VAL A 151 -11.85 -1.50 23.12
C VAL A 151 -10.92 -2.50 23.83
N ALA A 152 -11.46 -3.32 24.74
CA ALA A 152 -10.72 -4.40 25.38
C ALA A 152 -10.24 -5.45 24.36
N ALA A 153 -11.07 -5.81 23.37
CA ALA A 153 -10.70 -6.75 22.31
C ALA A 153 -9.53 -6.26 21.45
N LEU A 154 -9.47 -4.96 21.12
CA LEU A 154 -8.31 -4.37 20.43
C LEU A 154 -7.02 -4.51 21.25
N THR A 155 -7.11 -4.21 22.55
CA THR A 155 -5.96 -4.30 23.46
C THR A 155 -5.51 -5.76 23.63
N ALA A 156 -6.46 -6.69 23.76
CA ALA A 156 -6.20 -8.12 23.85
C ALA A 156 -5.59 -8.69 22.55
N ALA A 157 -5.93 -8.12 21.40
CA ALA A 157 -5.32 -8.45 20.10
C ALA A 157 -3.93 -7.82 19.90
N GLY A 158 -3.34 -7.20 20.93
CA GLY A 158 -1.99 -6.65 20.88
C GLY A 158 -1.90 -5.34 20.08
N VAL A 159 -3.00 -4.61 19.92
CA VAL A 159 -3.02 -3.30 19.25
C VAL A 159 -2.92 -2.20 20.29
N GLN A 160 -2.04 -1.23 20.07
CA GLN A 160 -2.02 -0.03 20.89
C GLN A 160 -3.19 0.90 20.51
N THR A 161 -4.03 1.22 21.48
CA THR A 161 -5.21 2.06 21.30
C THR A 161 -4.93 3.53 21.65
N ILE A 162 -5.45 4.45 20.83
CA ILE A 162 -5.42 5.90 21.03
C ILE A 162 -6.87 6.38 21.03
N SER A 163 -7.43 6.59 22.23
CA SER A 163 -8.86 6.89 22.40
C SER A 163 -9.08 8.37 22.73
N GLN A 164 -9.95 9.02 21.96
CA GLN A 164 -10.41 10.37 22.27
C GLN A 164 -11.15 10.43 23.62
N ASP A 165 -11.91 9.39 23.96
CA ASP A 165 -12.69 9.32 25.22
C ASP A 165 -11.79 9.17 26.44
N ALA A 166 -10.61 8.58 26.26
CA ALA A 166 -9.56 8.51 27.28
C ALA A 166 -8.75 9.80 27.40
N GLY A 167 -9.07 10.84 26.60
CA GLY A 167 -8.38 12.13 26.62
C GLY A 167 -6.99 12.10 25.96
N ALA A 168 -6.72 11.13 25.09
CA ALA A 168 -5.45 11.08 24.37
C ALA A 168 -5.25 12.35 23.51
N PRO A 169 -4.02 12.86 23.35
CA PRO A 169 -3.74 14.02 22.53
C PRO A 169 -3.92 13.72 21.03
N GLY A 170 -4.11 14.78 20.24
CA GLY A 170 -4.21 14.70 18.79
C GLY A 170 -5.63 14.70 18.25
N PHE A 171 -6.65 14.73 19.11
CA PHE A 171 -8.05 14.91 18.71
C PHE A 171 -8.51 16.37 18.88
N ALA A 172 -9.30 16.85 17.94
CA ALA A 172 -9.94 18.17 18.00
C ALA A 172 -11.41 18.07 17.57
N ARG A 173 -12.25 18.95 18.11
CA ARG A 173 -13.63 19.10 17.65
C ARG A 173 -13.77 20.27 16.67
N SER A 174 -14.21 19.96 15.45
CA SER A 174 -14.59 20.96 14.47
C SER A 174 -15.74 21.81 15.00
N GLN A 175 -15.63 23.13 14.81
CA GLN A 175 -16.69 24.10 15.11
C GLN A 175 -17.72 24.23 13.98
N VAL A 176 -17.40 23.69 12.80
CA VAL A 176 -18.24 23.80 11.59
C VAL A 176 -19.21 22.63 11.49
N ARG A 177 -18.85 21.46 12.04
CA ARG A 177 -19.70 20.27 12.06
C ARG A 177 -20.32 20.08 13.44
N PRO A 178 -21.62 19.73 13.55
CA PRO A 178 -22.24 19.40 14.81
C PRO A 178 -21.72 18.05 15.34
N ALA A 179 -21.71 17.90 16.66
CA ALA A 179 -21.61 16.57 17.25
C ALA A 179 -22.81 15.71 16.79
N PRO A 180 -22.62 14.41 16.54
CA PRO A 180 -21.42 13.63 16.82
C PRO A 180 -20.40 13.53 15.65
N HIS A 181 -20.52 14.37 14.62
CA HIS A 181 -19.76 14.26 13.36
C HIS A 181 -18.54 15.17 13.25
N ASN A 182 -17.98 15.55 14.40
CA ASN A 182 -17.07 16.68 14.47
C ASN A 182 -15.73 16.37 15.11
N VAL A 183 -15.40 15.11 15.38
CA VAL A 183 -14.07 14.74 15.91
C VAL A 183 -13.10 14.54 14.74
N PHE A 184 -11.97 15.23 14.74
CA PHE A 184 -10.89 15.08 13.77
C PHE A 184 -9.58 14.80 14.50
N GLY A 185 -8.59 14.25 13.79
CA GLY A 185 -7.32 13.85 14.36
C GLY A 185 -6.11 14.35 13.58
N THR A 186 -4.99 14.49 14.26
CA THR A 186 -3.68 14.79 13.67
C THR A 186 -2.80 13.53 13.67
N PRO A 187 -2.60 12.86 12.52
CA PRO A 187 -1.84 11.61 12.42
C PRO A 187 -0.45 11.63 13.07
N THR A 188 0.32 12.72 12.88
CA THR A 188 1.64 12.88 13.51
C THR A 188 1.58 12.80 15.04
N THR A 189 0.54 13.38 15.66
CA THR A 189 0.35 13.31 17.12
C THR A 189 0.00 11.90 17.58
N PHE A 190 -0.72 11.12 16.77
CA PHE A 190 -0.99 9.71 17.08
C PHE A 190 0.27 8.85 16.98
N TRP A 191 1.06 9.01 15.91
CA TRP A 191 2.33 8.29 15.77
C TRP A 191 3.33 8.58 16.88
N ASN A 192 3.39 9.82 17.36
CA ASN A 192 4.27 10.21 18.48
C ASN A 192 3.91 9.53 19.81
N GLN A 193 2.73 8.90 19.91
CA GLN A 193 2.30 8.15 21.09
C GLN A 193 2.68 6.66 21.01
N ALA A 194 3.18 6.16 19.89
CA ALA A 194 3.57 4.75 19.74
C ALA A 194 4.63 4.36 20.80
N ASN A 195 4.33 3.34 21.59
CA ASN A 195 5.24 2.81 22.60
C ASN A 195 6.33 1.94 21.95
N ASP A 196 7.35 1.55 22.71
CA ASP A 196 8.52 0.83 22.18
C ASP A 196 8.18 -0.48 21.45
N SER A 197 7.10 -1.16 21.85
CA SER A 197 6.62 -2.38 21.19
C SER A 197 5.86 -2.14 19.89
N HIS A 198 5.51 -0.89 19.56
CA HIS A 198 4.68 -0.52 18.40
C HIS A 198 5.34 0.56 17.52
N LYS A 199 6.67 0.72 17.55
CA LYS A 199 7.41 1.69 16.70
C LYS A 199 7.89 1.12 15.36
N ALA A 200 7.89 -0.20 15.22
CA ALA A 200 8.39 -0.87 14.03
C ALA A 200 7.49 -0.62 12.81
N SER A 201 8.05 -0.73 11.61
CA SER A 201 7.25 -0.78 10.39
C SER A 201 6.34 -2.01 10.39
N PRO A 202 5.11 -1.90 9.88
CA PRO A 202 4.22 -3.05 9.81
C PRO A 202 4.78 -4.10 8.83
N PRO A 203 4.46 -5.38 9.01
CA PRO A 203 4.70 -6.38 7.97
C PRO A 203 3.83 -6.10 6.74
N GLU A 204 4.28 -6.58 5.58
CA GLU A 204 3.50 -6.55 4.34
C GLU A 204 2.16 -7.29 4.54
N GLN A 205 1.05 -6.65 4.17
CA GLN A 205 -0.30 -7.18 4.37
C GLN A 205 -0.81 -7.97 3.16
N PHE A 206 -0.35 -7.62 1.97
CA PHE A 206 -0.70 -8.24 0.70
C PHE A 206 0.54 -8.36 -0.16
N HIS A 207 0.64 -9.42 -0.96
CA HIS A 207 1.78 -9.57 -1.85
C HIS A 207 1.67 -8.63 -3.06
N PHE A 208 2.74 -7.89 -3.34
CA PHE A 208 2.81 -7.00 -4.50
C PHE A 208 3.64 -7.57 -5.65
N ALA A 209 3.14 -7.42 -6.88
CA ALA A 209 3.90 -7.69 -8.08
C ALA A 209 5.01 -6.66 -8.27
N ARG A 210 6.12 -7.05 -8.91
CA ARG A 210 7.26 -6.14 -9.16
C ARG A 210 6.88 -4.97 -10.07
N THR A 211 5.95 -5.21 -11.00
CA THR A 211 5.39 -4.22 -11.93
C THR A 211 3.88 -4.42 -12.03
N ALA A 212 3.14 -3.37 -12.37
CA ALA A 212 1.68 -3.45 -12.53
C ALA A 212 1.25 -4.46 -13.61
N ALA A 213 2.03 -4.60 -14.69
CA ALA A 213 1.78 -5.58 -15.77
C ALA A 213 1.88 -7.04 -15.29
N GLN A 214 2.52 -7.29 -14.14
CA GLN A 214 2.68 -8.60 -13.53
C GLN A 214 1.69 -8.86 -12.40
N ALA A 215 0.81 -7.91 -12.06
CA ALA A 215 -0.24 -8.13 -11.10
C ALA A 215 -1.18 -9.24 -11.58
N THR A 216 -1.64 -10.11 -10.68
CA THR A 216 -2.33 -11.35 -11.07
C THR A 216 -3.60 -11.06 -11.88
N ALA A 217 -4.43 -10.10 -11.44
CA ALA A 217 -5.62 -9.70 -12.20
C ALA A 217 -5.29 -9.17 -13.61
N VAL A 218 -4.15 -8.50 -13.78
CA VAL A 218 -3.72 -7.98 -15.10
C VAL A 218 -3.30 -9.13 -16.03
N VAL A 219 -2.63 -10.15 -15.49
CA VAL A 219 -2.11 -11.29 -16.26
C VAL A 219 -3.22 -12.29 -16.60
N SER A 220 -4.02 -12.72 -15.63
CA SER A 220 -4.97 -13.84 -15.76
C SER A 220 -6.43 -13.47 -15.51
N GLY A 221 -6.72 -12.21 -15.15
CA GLY A 221 -8.09 -11.74 -14.97
C GLY A 221 -8.81 -11.39 -16.27
N THR A 222 -10.10 -11.09 -16.14
CA THR A 222 -10.98 -10.63 -17.21
C THR A 222 -10.99 -9.10 -17.27
N ALA A 223 -11.21 -8.53 -18.45
CA ALA A 223 -11.41 -7.08 -18.56
C ALA A 223 -12.59 -6.64 -17.67
N ALA A 224 -12.42 -5.53 -16.97
CA ALA A 224 -13.45 -4.91 -16.16
C ALA A 224 -13.26 -3.39 -16.19
N THR A 225 -14.35 -2.67 -16.43
CA THR A 225 -14.39 -1.21 -16.47
C THR A 225 -15.22 -0.62 -15.33
N ALA A 226 -16.05 -1.43 -14.69
CA ALA A 226 -16.76 -1.05 -13.48
C ALA A 226 -16.88 -2.21 -12.49
N LEU A 227 -16.89 -1.88 -11.20
CA LEU A 227 -17.33 -2.74 -10.10
C LEU A 227 -18.56 -2.11 -9.46
N THR A 228 -19.60 -2.91 -9.24
CA THR A 228 -20.80 -2.49 -8.53
C THR A 228 -20.99 -3.38 -7.32
N LEU A 229 -21.00 -2.76 -6.14
CA LEU A 229 -21.09 -3.44 -4.86
C LEU A 229 -22.33 -2.94 -4.09
N GLN A 230 -22.90 -3.83 -3.32
CA GLN A 230 -23.90 -3.51 -2.31
C GLN A 230 -23.43 -4.10 -0.99
N LEU A 231 -23.15 -3.25 -0.02
CA LEU A 231 -22.78 -3.68 1.33
C LEU A 231 -24.02 -3.79 2.22
N SER A 232 -24.98 -2.88 2.02
CA SER A 232 -26.24 -2.84 2.76
C SER A 232 -27.31 -2.14 1.92
N GLY A 233 -28.53 -1.97 2.46
CA GLY A 233 -29.55 -1.11 1.83
C GLY A 233 -29.17 0.38 1.79
N GLY A 234 -28.14 0.81 2.53
CA GLY A 234 -27.68 2.20 2.63
C GLY A 234 -26.28 2.47 2.11
N SER A 235 -25.54 1.45 1.66
CA SER A 235 -24.18 1.57 1.12
C SER A 235 -24.02 0.74 -0.15
N HIS A 236 -23.67 1.45 -1.23
CA HIS A 236 -23.52 0.93 -2.59
C HIS A 236 -22.24 1.50 -3.21
N PRO A 237 -21.04 1.10 -2.73
CA PRO A 237 -19.80 1.52 -3.32
C PRO A 237 -19.69 1.01 -4.75
N GLY A 238 -19.22 1.88 -5.63
CA GLY A 238 -18.96 1.57 -7.02
C GLY A 238 -17.56 2.02 -7.39
N TRP A 239 -16.95 1.36 -8.36
CA TRP A 239 -15.59 1.68 -8.81
C TRP A 239 -15.55 1.69 -10.32
N SER A 240 -15.13 2.79 -10.95
CA SER A 240 -14.94 2.85 -12.40
C SER A 240 -13.47 2.91 -12.76
N TRP A 241 -13.05 2.15 -13.78
CA TRP A 241 -11.68 2.15 -14.24
C TRP A 241 -11.36 3.44 -14.99
N ASN A 242 -10.28 4.10 -14.60
CA ASN A 242 -9.68 5.22 -15.29
C ASN A 242 -8.34 4.79 -15.89
N ALA A 243 -8.33 4.56 -17.21
CA ALA A 243 -7.15 4.11 -17.93
C ALA A 243 -6.03 5.18 -17.99
N ALA A 244 -6.38 6.47 -17.97
CA ALA A 244 -5.39 7.54 -18.05
C ALA A 244 -4.47 7.55 -16.83
N ASP A 245 -5.06 7.35 -15.64
CA ASP A 245 -4.34 7.36 -14.37
C ASP A 245 -4.03 5.96 -13.85
N SER A 246 -4.47 4.91 -14.57
CA SER A 246 -4.35 3.51 -14.15
C SER A 246 -4.90 3.24 -12.74
N THR A 247 -6.06 3.81 -12.42
CA THR A 247 -6.71 3.70 -11.12
C THR A 247 -8.21 3.41 -11.23
N TRP A 248 -8.78 2.85 -10.17
CA TRP A 248 -10.22 2.72 -9.96
C TRP A 248 -10.74 3.93 -9.19
N LEU A 249 -11.76 4.61 -9.71
CA LEU A 249 -12.36 5.80 -9.10
C LEU A 249 -13.60 5.41 -8.28
N ARG A 250 -13.62 5.77 -6.99
CA ARG A 250 -14.69 5.37 -6.06
C ARG A 250 -15.92 6.23 -6.20
N SER A 251 -17.10 5.65 -6.37
CA SER A 251 -18.38 6.33 -6.21
C SER A 251 -19.18 5.69 -5.09
N GLU A 252 -20.17 6.40 -4.59
CA GLU A 252 -21.09 5.92 -3.58
C GLU A 252 -22.51 6.17 -4.05
N SER A 253 -23.27 5.09 -4.27
CA SER A 253 -24.61 5.16 -4.85
C SER A 253 -24.63 6.02 -6.14
N GLY A 254 -23.63 5.81 -7.00
CA GLY A 254 -23.43 6.55 -8.26
C GLY A 254 -22.81 7.95 -8.12
N THR A 255 -22.74 8.52 -6.91
CA THR A 255 -22.16 9.85 -6.70
C THR A 255 -20.65 9.78 -6.56
N PRO A 256 -19.87 10.58 -7.31
CA PRO A 256 -18.42 10.64 -7.13
C PRO A 256 -17.99 11.00 -5.70
N SER A 257 -17.38 10.05 -4.98
CA SER A 257 -16.65 10.30 -3.72
C SER A 257 -15.39 11.16 -3.90
N THR A 258 -15.27 12.19 -3.08
CA THR A 258 -14.08 13.05 -2.99
C THR A 258 -13.59 13.12 -1.55
N ALA A 259 -12.31 13.46 -1.35
CA ALA A 259 -11.81 13.93 -0.06
C ALA A 259 -12.10 15.43 0.11
N ALA A 260 -12.02 15.93 1.34
CA ALA A 260 -12.23 17.34 1.66
C ALA A 260 -11.21 18.27 0.96
N SER A 261 -10.06 17.72 0.54
CA SER A 261 -9.08 18.40 -0.33
C SER A 261 -9.61 18.69 -1.74
N GLY A 262 -10.75 18.11 -2.13
CA GLY A 262 -11.29 18.10 -3.49
C GLY A 262 -10.77 16.95 -4.35
N ALA A 263 -9.81 16.16 -3.86
CA ALA A 263 -9.27 15.02 -4.59
C ALA A 263 -10.34 13.94 -4.82
N ARG A 264 -10.39 13.39 -6.04
CA ARG A 264 -11.19 12.21 -6.36
C ARG A 264 -10.64 11.01 -5.60
N LEU A 265 -11.46 10.30 -4.83
CA LEU A 265 -11.01 9.06 -4.18
C LEU A 265 -10.76 7.99 -5.24
N ALA A 266 -9.56 7.42 -5.22
CA ALA A 266 -9.09 6.45 -6.18
C ALA A 266 -8.24 5.36 -5.52
N ALA A 267 -8.17 4.20 -6.16
CA ALA A 267 -7.39 3.06 -5.71
C ALA A 267 -6.61 2.43 -6.87
N THR A 268 -5.42 1.90 -6.59
CA THR A 268 -4.70 1.04 -7.54
C THR A 268 -5.34 -0.34 -7.58
N ASN A 269 -5.76 -0.84 -6.41
CA ASN A 269 -6.40 -2.14 -6.25
C ASN A 269 -7.70 -2.00 -5.48
N VAL A 270 -8.72 -2.76 -5.90
CA VAL A 270 -9.97 -2.92 -5.15
C VAL A 270 -10.16 -4.41 -4.87
N ILE A 271 -10.45 -4.75 -3.62
CA ILE A 271 -10.71 -6.12 -3.17
C ILE A 271 -12.10 -6.14 -2.55
N ALA A 272 -13.03 -6.90 -3.11
CA ALA A 272 -14.32 -7.14 -2.49
C ALA A 272 -14.31 -8.53 -1.84
N LEU A 273 -14.58 -8.60 -0.54
CA LEU A 273 -14.58 -9.84 0.24
C LEU A 273 -16.01 -10.23 0.60
N ARG A 274 -16.41 -11.46 0.27
CA ARG A 274 -17.66 -12.06 0.73
C ARG A 274 -17.49 -12.53 2.17
N VAL A 275 -18.25 -11.93 3.08
CA VAL A 275 -18.08 -12.11 4.54
C VAL A 275 -19.41 -12.41 5.24
N SER A 276 -19.35 -13.14 6.34
CA SER A 276 -20.51 -13.37 7.20
C SER A 276 -20.69 -12.20 8.16
N LEU A 277 -21.89 -11.60 8.14
CA LEU A 277 -22.30 -10.55 9.06
C LEU A 277 -23.23 -11.15 10.11
N VAL A 278 -22.89 -11.02 11.39
CA VAL A 278 -23.68 -11.55 12.50
C VAL A 278 -24.06 -10.44 13.48
N ASP A 279 -25.11 -10.63 14.26
CA ASP A 279 -25.40 -9.76 15.39
C ASP A 279 -24.38 -10.03 16.50
N SER A 280 -23.75 -8.97 17.03
CA SER A 280 -22.84 -9.09 18.18
C SER A 280 -23.56 -9.37 19.50
N GLY A 281 -24.89 -9.27 19.53
CA GLY A 281 -25.71 -9.36 20.74
C GLY A 281 -25.72 -8.06 21.56
N THR A 282 -25.27 -6.95 20.97
CA THR A 282 -25.21 -5.63 21.62
C THR A 282 -25.89 -4.57 20.76
N VAL A 283 -26.26 -3.45 21.39
CA VAL A 283 -26.87 -2.30 20.70
C VAL A 283 -26.05 -1.04 20.91
N ASP A 284 -26.11 -0.12 19.96
CA ASP A 284 -25.56 1.23 20.11
C ASP A 284 -26.44 2.10 21.03
N PRO A 285 -26.00 3.32 21.39
CA PRO A 285 -26.80 4.23 22.20
C PRO A 285 -28.15 4.65 21.60
N ALA A 286 -28.35 4.46 20.28
CA ALA A 286 -29.61 4.71 19.59
C ALA A 286 -30.51 3.47 19.52
N GLY A 287 -30.08 2.33 20.07
CA GLY A 287 -30.83 1.07 20.10
C GLY A 287 -30.66 0.21 18.84
N ASN A 288 -29.75 0.56 17.93
CA ASN A 288 -29.48 -0.25 16.74
C ASN A 288 -28.57 -1.43 17.10
N PRO A 289 -28.85 -2.65 16.62
CA PRO A 289 -27.92 -3.78 16.75
C PRO A 289 -26.55 -3.46 16.17
N VAL A 290 -25.49 -3.82 16.89
CA VAL A 290 -24.12 -3.71 16.41
C VAL A 290 -23.76 -4.98 15.66
N PRO A 291 -23.52 -4.93 14.34
CA PRO A 291 -23.09 -6.10 13.61
C PRO A 291 -21.60 -6.40 13.84
N GLU A 292 -21.23 -7.65 13.62
CA GLU A 292 -19.84 -8.10 13.54
C GLU A 292 -19.62 -8.80 12.20
N THR A 293 -18.61 -8.34 11.46
CA THR A 293 -18.10 -9.05 10.30
C THR A 293 -17.14 -10.13 10.76
N LYS A 294 -17.44 -11.40 10.48
CA LYS A 294 -16.51 -12.50 10.76
C LYS A 294 -15.37 -12.51 9.73
N LEU A 295 -14.22 -11.99 10.16
CA LEU A 295 -13.00 -11.94 9.35
C LEU A 295 -12.04 -13.11 9.59
N VAL A 296 -12.12 -13.83 10.71
CA VAL A 296 -11.39 -15.10 10.86
C VAL A 296 -12.20 -16.20 10.18
N GLY A 297 -11.63 -16.79 9.13
CA GLY A 297 -12.33 -17.73 8.27
C GLY A 297 -11.85 -17.68 6.83
N SER A 298 -12.74 -18.00 5.90
CA SER A 298 -12.49 -17.92 4.46
C SER A 298 -13.78 -17.58 3.72
N GLY A 299 -13.65 -17.11 2.48
CA GLY A 299 -14.79 -16.82 1.62
C GLY A 299 -14.36 -16.38 0.23
N ASP A 300 -15.33 -16.15 -0.64
CA ASP A 300 -15.07 -15.67 -1.99
C ASP A 300 -14.57 -14.22 -1.98
N ALA A 301 -13.75 -13.88 -2.95
CA ALA A 301 -13.24 -12.55 -3.18
C ALA A 301 -13.29 -12.19 -4.66
N LEU A 302 -13.35 -10.90 -4.94
CA LEU A 302 -13.07 -10.33 -6.25
C LEU A 302 -11.94 -9.33 -6.09
N VAL A 303 -10.89 -9.47 -6.90
CA VAL A 303 -9.73 -8.57 -6.90
C VAL A 303 -9.66 -7.85 -8.23
N ALA A 304 -9.58 -6.53 -8.20
CA ALA A 304 -9.54 -5.69 -9.38
C ALA A 304 -8.29 -4.79 -9.40
N THR A 305 -7.54 -4.86 -10.50
CA THR A 305 -6.28 -4.14 -10.72
C THR A 305 -6.11 -3.93 -12.23
N GLY A 306 -5.66 -2.74 -12.64
CA GLY A 306 -5.24 -2.52 -14.03
C GLY A 306 -6.35 -2.69 -15.08
N GLY A 307 -7.59 -2.28 -14.77
CA GLY A 307 -8.74 -2.44 -15.67
C GLY A 307 -9.15 -3.88 -15.90
N LYS A 308 -8.80 -4.77 -14.97
CA LYS A 308 -9.19 -6.18 -14.96
C LYS A 308 -9.65 -6.59 -13.57
N SER A 309 -10.43 -7.66 -13.52
CA SER A 309 -10.85 -8.34 -12.29
C SER A 309 -10.57 -9.83 -12.35
N ILE A 310 -10.34 -10.45 -11.20
CA ILE A 310 -10.21 -11.89 -11.05
C ILE A 310 -10.98 -12.37 -9.83
N ALA A 311 -11.67 -13.51 -9.96
CA ALA A 311 -12.25 -14.20 -8.81
C ALA A 311 -11.15 -14.86 -7.98
N ALA A 312 -11.26 -14.77 -6.67
CA ALA A 312 -10.31 -15.30 -5.71
C ALA A 312 -11.04 -15.88 -4.49
N THR A 313 -10.29 -16.53 -3.61
CA THR A 313 -10.72 -16.92 -2.28
C THR A 313 -9.81 -16.21 -1.28
N TRP A 314 -10.42 -15.62 -0.24
CA TRP A 314 -9.68 -15.08 0.88
C TRP A 314 -9.63 -16.08 2.04
N THR A 315 -8.56 -16.05 2.82
CA THR A 315 -8.43 -16.85 4.05
C THR A 315 -7.69 -16.05 5.12
N LYS A 316 -8.14 -16.18 6.37
CA LYS A 316 -7.49 -15.61 7.54
C LYS A 316 -7.64 -16.58 8.71
N THR A 317 -6.52 -17.09 9.20
CA THR A 317 -6.45 -18.22 10.13
C THR A 317 -6.65 -17.83 11.60
N ALA A 318 -6.26 -16.61 11.96
CA ALA A 318 -6.43 -16.06 13.31
C ALA A 318 -6.58 -14.54 13.25
N THR A 319 -6.98 -13.92 14.36
CA THR A 319 -7.21 -12.46 14.46
C THR A 319 -5.98 -11.66 14.03
N ASP A 320 -4.79 -12.07 14.46
CA ASP A 320 -3.49 -11.42 14.19
C ASP A 320 -2.78 -11.92 12.92
N SER A 321 -3.29 -12.97 12.27
CA SER A 321 -2.73 -13.45 11.00
C SER A 321 -3.11 -12.52 9.84
N PRO A 322 -2.22 -12.23 8.88
CA PRO A 322 -2.62 -11.50 7.68
C PRO A 322 -3.67 -12.27 6.88
N LEU A 323 -4.49 -11.55 6.11
CA LEU A 323 -5.42 -12.16 5.16
C LEU A 323 -4.64 -12.54 3.89
N THR A 324 -4.86 -13.76 3.40
CA THR A 324 -4.28 -14.24 2.14
C THR A 324 -5.33 -14.33 1.05
N LEU A 325 -4.91 -14.21 -0.20
CA LEU A 325 -5.75 -14.27 -1.39
C LEU A 325 -5.17 -15.29 -2.38
N ALA A 326 -6.01 -16.20 -2.86
CA ALA A 326 -5.63 -17.19 -3.86
C ALA A 326 -6.62 -17.19 -5.03
N ALA A 327 -6.12 -17.34 -6.26
CA ALA A 327 -6.93 -17.63 -7.43
C ALA A 327 -7.51 -19.05 -7.36
N ALA A 328 -8.45 -19.37 -8.26
CA ALA A 328 -9.11 -20.68 -8.31
C ALA A 328 -8.15 -21.87 -8.48
N ASP A 329 -6.97 -21.65 -9.07
CA ASP A 329 -5.91 -22.67 -9.25
C ASP A 329 -4.94 -22.76 -8.05
N GLY A 330 -5.20 -22.02 -6.97
CA GLY A 330 -4.35 -21.94 -5.79
C GLY A 330 -3.18 -20.95 -5.92
N THR A 331 -3.05 -20.25 -7.05
CA THR A 331 -2.02 -19.24 -7.24
C THR A 331 -2.25 -18.06 -6.29
N ASP A 332 -1.23 -17.69 -5.53
CA ASP A 332 -1.23 -16.50 -4.69
C ASP A 332 -1.49 -15.22 -5.51
N ILE A 333 -2.45 -14.41 -5.07
CA ILE A 333 -2.81 -13.16 -5.74
C ILE A 333 -1.81 -12.08 -5.41
N LYS A 334 -1.19 -11.52 -6.46
CA LYS A 334 -0.31 -10.36 -6.35
C LYS A 334 -0.99 -9.11 -6.86
N LEU A 335 -1.02 -8.08 -6.03
CA LEU A 335 -1.57 -6.77 -6.35
C LEU A 335 -0.57 -5.92 -7.14
N ALA A 336 -1.02 -4.88 -7.83
CA ALA A 336 -0.10 -3.84 -8.30
C ALA A 336 0.32 -2.96 -7.11
N ALA A 337 1.55 -2.47 -7.12
CA ALA A 337 2.01 -1.55 -6.08
C ALA A 337 1.19 -0.25 -6.10
N GLY A 338 0.56 0.10 -4.97
CA GLY A 338 -0.25 1.30 -4.78
C GLY A 338 -1.33 1.13 -3.71
N THR A 339 -2.24 2.11 -3.64
CA THR A 339 -3.33 2.13 -2.65
C THR A 339 -4.32 0.99 -2.88
N THR A 340 -4.77 0.36 -1.79
CA THR A 340 -5.71 -0.77 -1.84
C THR A 340 -6.96 -0.48 -1.02
N TRP A 341 -8.12 -0.65 -1.63
CA TRP A 341 -9.42 -0.57 -0.94
C TRP A 341 -10.00 -1.96 -0.77
N ILE A 342 -10.51 -2.26 0.42
CA ILE A 342 -11.12 -3.54 0.78
C ILE A 342 -12.55 -3.29 1.20
N GLU A 343 -13.47 -3.92 0.49
CA GLU A 343 -14.91 -3.77 0.63
C GLU A 343 -15.46 -5.05 1.26
N LEU A 344 -15.97 -4.98 2.50
CA LEU A 344 -16.50 -6.13 3.22
C LEU A 344 -17.98 -6.34 2.86
N VAL A 345 -18.23 -7.20 1.86
CA VAL A 345 -19.55 -7.43 1.26
C VAL A 345 -20.27 -8.58 1.98
N PRO A 346 -21.39 -8.33 2.69
CA PRO A 346 -22.08 -9.39 3.42
C PRO A 346 -22.66 -10.49 2.51
N ASN A 347 -22.59 -11.74 2.97
CA ASN A 347 -23.07 -12.91 2.23
C ASN A 347 -24.58 -12.91 1.96
N GLY A 348 -25.38 -12.45 2.93
CA GLY A 348 -26.84 -12.49 2.83
C GLY A 348 -27.45 -11.27 2.14
N SER A 349 -27.04 -10.07 2.56
CA SER A 349 -27.63 -8.81 2.11
C SER A 349 -26.82 -8.08 1.05
N GLY A 350 -25.58 -8.48 0.82
CA GLY A 350 -24.67 -7.80 -0.09
C GLY A 350 -24.57 -8.48 -1.44
N SER A 351 -24.09 -7.74 -2.44
CA SER A 351 -23.77 -8.24 -3.77
C SER A 351 -22.49 -7.59 -4.31
N MET A 352 -21.81 -8.27 -5.23
CA MET A 352 -20.66 -7.72 -5.92
C MET A 352 -20.64 -8.20 -7.37
N SER A 353 -20.29 -7.32 -8.30
CA SER A 353 -20.18 -7.64 -9.72
C SER A 353 -19.11 -6.78 -10.39
N ALA A 354 -18.54 -7.30 -11.48
CA ALA A 354 -17.62 -6.61 -12.36
C ALA A 354 -18.11 -6.68 -13.80
N SER A 355 -17.98 -5.59 -14.56
CA SER A 355 -18.40 -5.47 -15.97
C SER A 355 -17.40 -4.72 -16.82
#